data_AF-A0A2U3QK98-F1
#
_entry.id   AF-A0A2U3QK98-F1
#
_cell.length_a   1.000
_cell.length_b   1.000
_cell.length_c   1.000
_cell.angle_alpha   90.00
_cell.angle_beta   90.00
_cell.angle_gamma   90.00
#
_symmetry.space_group_name_H-M   'P 1'
#
loop_
_entity.id
_entity.type
_entity.pdbx_description
1 polymer ?
#
loop_
_entity_poly.entity_id
_entity_poly.type
_entity_poly.pdbx_seq_one_letter_code
_entity_poly.pdbx_strand_id
1 'polypeptide(L)' 'MSYNRCICQKCGSQFATVLADDVELQKEACPKCGEKQLKLSGALSFSEMSSLFSGGG' A
#
# COMPACT_ATOMS: atom_id res chain seq x y z
N MET A 1 0.88 -14.60 5.20
CA MET A 1 1.47 -13.26 4.96
C MET A 1 0.32 -12.30 4.75
N SER A 2 0.20 -11.30 5.62
CA SER A 2 -0.84 -10.26 5.52
C SER A 2 -0.29 -9.13 4.65
N TYR A 3 -1.00 -8.77 3.60
CA TYR A 3 -0.66 -7.60 2.78
C TYR A 3 -1.48 -6.41 3.25
N ASN A 4 -0.85 -5.25 3.36
CA ASN A 4 -1.51 -3.99 3.69
C ASN A 4 -1.49 -3.05 2.50
N ARG A 5 -2.53 -2.23 2.39
CA ARG A 5 -2.58 -1.15 1.42
C ARG A 5 -1.95 0.09 2.04
N CYS A 6 -0.98 0.65 1.33
CA CYS A 6 -0.41 1.94 1.65
C CYS A 6 -0.70 2.94 0.53
N ILE A 7 -0.81 4.21 0.92
CA ILE A 7 -1.04 5.34 0.02
C ILE A 7 -0.01 6.42 0.31
N CYS A 8 0.62 6.93 -0.74
CA CYS A 8 1.49 8.09 -0.63
C CYS A 8 0.63 9.35 -0.46
N GLN A 9 0.81 10.07 0.64
CA GLN A 9 0.11 11.32 0.92
C GLN A 9 0.54 12.47 0.00
N LYS A 10 1.69 12.35 -0.66
CA LYS A 10 2.23 13.38 -1.56
C LYS A 10 1.66 13.29 -2.97
N CYS A 11 1.64 12.09 -3.54
CA CYS A 11 1.24 11.86 -4.93
C CYS A 11 -0.08 11.09 -5.08
N GLY A 12 -0.68 10.63 -3.98
CA GLY A 12 -1.92 9.86 -3.98
C GLY A 12 -1.79 8.43 -4.51
N SER A 13 -0.58 7.97 -4.85
CA SER A 13 -0.37 6.62 -5.39
C SER A 13 -0.59 5.56 -4.32
N GLN A 14 -1.38 4.55 -4.64
CA GLN A 14 -1.69 3.41 -3.77
C GLN A 14 -0.89 2.19 -4.19
N PHE A 15 -0.41 1.41 -3.23
CA PHE A 15 0.34 0.19 -3.47
C PHE A 15 0.15 -0.80 -2.32
N ALA A 16 0.45 -2.06 -2.60
CA ALA A 16 0.42 -3.13 -1.60
C ALA A 16 1.81 -3.27 -0.99
N THR A 17 1.87 -3.40 0.32
CA THR A 17 3.10 -3.70 1.07
C THR A 17 2.86 -4.87 2.01
N VAL A 18 3.93 -5.52 2.42
CA VAL A 18 3.90 -6.53 3.49
C VAL A 18 4.11 -5.91 4.87
N LEU A 19 4.48 -4.63 4.92
CA LEU A 19 4.71 -3.90 6.16
C LEU A 19 3.38 -3.68 6.88
N ALA A 20 3.33 -4.06 8.15
CA ALA A 20 2.18 -3.86 9.03
C ALA A 20 2.32 -2.60 9.91
N ASP A 21 3.54 -2.07 10.02
CA ASP A 21 3.87 -0.93 10.87
C ASP A 21 4.10 0.33 10.04
N ASP A 22 3.41 1.42 10.42
CA ASP A 22 3.57 2.73 9.81
C ASP A 22 5.02 3.25 9.98
N VAL A 23 5.72 2.84 11.05
CA VAL A 23 7.12 3.21 11.32
C VAL A 23 8.07 2.62 10.28
N GLU A 24 7.86 1.37 9.87
CA GLU A 24 8.67 0.77 8.81
C GLU A 24 8.29 1.35 7.44
N LEU A 25 7.01 1.62 7.24
CA LEU A 25 6.51 2.24 6.02
C LEU A 25 7.11 3.64 5.79
N GLN A 26 7.28 4.42 6.84
CA GLN A 26 7.92 5.75 6.80
C GLN A 26 9.42 5.70 6.47
N LYS A 27 10.06 4.53 6.57
CA LYS A 27 11.45 4.34 6.11
C LYS A 27 11.50 4.12 4.60
N GLU A 28 10.43 3.61 4.02
CA GLU A 28 10.30 3.41 2.59
C GLU A 28 9.96 4.72 1.88
N ALA A 29 10.52 4.89 0.70
CA ALA A 29 10.18 5.99 -0.19
C ALA A 29 9.10 5.53 -1.16
N CYS A 30 8.17 6.42 -1.49
CA CYS A 30 7.18 6.15 -2.52
C CYS A 30 7.90 5.82 -3.84
N PRO A 31 7.65 4.67 -4.48
CA PRO A 31 8.31 4.31 -5.74
C PRO A 31 7.92 5.23 -6.91
N LYS A 32 6.86 6.05 -6.75
CA LYS A 32 6.40 7.00 -7.78
C LYS A 32 7.04 8.37 -7.67
N CYS A 33 7.20 8.91 -6.45
CA CYS A 33 7.67 10.28 -6.24
C CYS A 33 8.89 10.40 -5.33
N GLY A 34 9.37 9.30 -4.74
CA GLY A 34 10.54 9.28 -3.85
C GLY A 34 10.28 9.81 -2.43
N GLU A 35 9.07 10.23 -2.10
CA GLU A 35 8.74 10.79 -0.79
C GLU A 35 8.42 9.71 0.24
N LYS A 36 8.89 9.91 1.47
CA LYS A 36 8.68 8.99 2.61
C LYS A 36 7.33 9.14 3.31
N GLN A 37 6.46 9.99 2.78
CA GLN A 37 5.13 10.26 3.34
C GLN A 37 4.13 9.20 2.88
N LEU A 38 4.35 7.99 3.38
CA LEU A 38 3.49 6.84 3.15
C LEU A 38 2.59 6.64 4.36
N LYS A 39 1.33 6.27 4.12
CA LYS A 39 0.34 6.01 5.17
C LYS A 39 -0.33 4.67 4.91
N LEU A 40 -0.49 3.84 5.94
CA LEU A 40 -1.34 2.66 5.84
C LEU A 40 -2.79 3.11 5.66
N SER A 41 -3.39 2.72 4.53
CA SER A 41 -4.79 2.95 4.25
C SER A 41 -5.69 1.86 4.86
N GLY A 42 -5.11 0.71 5.18
CA GLY A 42 -5.80 -0.43 5.81
C GLY A 42 -5.19 -1.77 5.40
N ALA A 43 -5.59 -2.85 6.05
CA ALA A 43 -5.25 -4.19 5.61
C ALA A 43 -5.99 -4.50 4.29
N LEU A 44 -5.31 -5.12 3.32
CA LEU A 44 -5.99 -5.60 2.12
C LEU A 44 -6.91 -6.74 2.55
N SER A 45 -8.21 -6.47 2.53
CA SER A 45 -9.21 -7.52 2.71
C SER A 45 -9.16 -8.50 1.53
N PHE A 46 -9.56 -9.75 1.75
CA PHE A 46 -9.54 -10.80 0.74
C PHE A 46 -10.25 -10.38 -0.58
N SER A 47 -11.29 -9.57 -0.45
CA SER A 47 -12.04 -8.99 -1.58
C SER A 47 -11.21 -7.98 -2.40
N GLU A 48 -10.36 -7.18 -1.77
CA GLU A 48 -9.48 -6.23 -2.48
C GLU A 48 -8.23 -6.89 -3.06
N MET A 49 -7.75 -7.95 -2.41
CA MET A 49 -6.73 -8.82 -3.00
C MET A 49 -7.26 -9.47 -4.28
N SER A 50 -8.52 -9.91 -4.26
CA SER A 50 -9.20 -10.42 -5.45
C SER A 50 -9.26 -9.34 -6.54
N SER A 51 -9.61 -8.09 -6.25
CA SER A 51 -9.61 -7.01 -7.25
C SER A 51 -8.23 -6.67 -7.87
N LEU A 52 -7.13 -6.97 -7.17
CA LEU A 52 -5.78 -6.82 -7.72
C LEU A 52 -5.37 -8.00 -8.63
N PHE A 53 -5.93 -9.19 -8.42
CA PHE A 53 -5.65 -10.39 -9.23
C PHE A 53 -6.74 -10.71 -10.25
N SER A 54 -7.95 -10.17 -10.09
CA SER A 54 -9.12 -10.37 -10.92
C SER A 54 -9.31 -9.13 -11.78
N GLY A 55 -8.58 -9.10 -12.90
CA GLY A 55 -9.21 -8.62 -14.12
C GLY A 55 -10.53 -9.39 -14.27
N GLY A 56 -11.63 -8.65 -14.31
CA GLY A 56 -12.99 -9.19 -14.33
C GLY A 56 -13.17 -10.27 -15.38
N GLY A 57 -13.84 -11.35 -14.97
CA GLY A 57 -14.52 -12.27 -15.85
C GLY A 57 -16.02 -12.02 -15.79
#